data_AF-A0AAP2GK10-F1
#
_entry.id   AF-A0AAP2GK10-F1
#
_cell.length_a   1.000
_cell.length_b   1.000
_cell.length_c   1.000
_cell.angle_alpha   90.00
_cell.angle_beta   90.00
_cell.angle_gamma   90.00
#
_symmetry.space_group_name_H-M   'P 1'
#
loop_
_entity.id
_entity.type
_entity.pdbx_description
1 polymer ?
#
loop_
_entity_poly.entity_id
_entity_poly.type
_entity_poly.pdbx_seq_one_letter_code
_entity_poly.pdbx_strand_id
1 'polypeptide(L)'
;MATTTLTRKPARKAAKVARAAKPVKAAKAVKKDVSRSYNAFKEFDGQHYTGMQVGRSHKWNYDKGVWRETKVTPDRWELTYSVIKRRAGHAPEGSGVPIGTGYHWFILSHQYVEKLNANDYTTSMVGLKFKLAHKRASKDTWSASDTAQRNKLIEILRGLIDELEREPEKTVPVPLHFVHKEKDYKGVAIPVISSCVDGVCQQLDVTLNKKHVGVLKYTRNGWRITDTPQGLVNAISAQVEEWYNLN
;
A
#
# COMPACT_ATOMS: atom_id res chain seq x y z
N MET A 1 36.35 -40.67 -73.87
CA MET A 1 35.37 -41.75 -73.64
C MET A 1 35.90 -42.66 -72.55
N ALA A 2 35.01 -43.08 -71.62
CA ALA A 2 35.08 -44.29 -70.79
C ALA A 2 36.26 -44.45 -69.78
N THR A 3 36.18 -45.07 -68.60
CA THR A 3 35.15 -45.39 -67.58
C THR A 3 35.97 -45.89 -66.36
N THR A 4 35.40 -45.78 -65.14
CA THR A 4 35.55 -46.71 -63.98
C THR A 4 36.85 -46.84 -63.14
N THR A 5 36.70 -46.48 -61.85
CA THR A 5 37.02 -47.22 -60.58
C THR A 5 38.37 -47.91 -60.32
N LEU A 6 38.98 -47.62 -59.15
CA LEU A 6 39.03 -48.52 -57.96
C LEU A 6 39.84 -47.94 -56.77
N THR A 7 39.18 -47.81 -55.62
CA THR A 7 39.59 -48.13 -54.22
C THR A 7 41.06 -48.05 -53.72
N ARG A 8 41.27 -47.38 -52.56
CA ARG A 8 41.88 -48.00 -51.34
C ARG A 8 41.69 -47.15 -50.05
N LYS A 9 41.42 -47.86 -48.94
CA LYS A 9 41.19 -47.41 -47.54
C LYS A 9 42.48 -46.87 -46.86
N PRO A 10 42.37 -46.11 -45.72
CA PRO A 10 42.35 -46.71 -44.36
C PRO A 10 41.38 -45.93 -43.42
N ALA A 11 41.03 -46.26 -42.17
CA ALA A 11 41.25 -47.36 -41.24
C ALA A 11 40.02 -47.43 -40.30
N ARG A 12 39.69 -48.64 -39.85
CA ARG A 12 38.75 -48.92 -38.74
C ARG A 12 39.46 -48.66 -37.40
N LYS A 13 38.77 -48.00 -36.46
CA LYS A 13 38.80 -48.14 -34.98
C LYS A 13 37.95 -46.99 -34.41
N ALA A 14 37.06 -47.10 -33.44
CA ALA A 14 36.44 -48.19 -32.72
C ALA A 14 35.08 -47.64 -32.21
N ALA A 15 34.06 -48.49 -32.12
CA ALA A 15 32.75 -48.13 -31.61
C ALA A 15 32.78 -47.81 -30.11
N LYS A 16 32.09 -46.74 -29.69
CA LYS A 16 31.54 -46.63 -28.33
C LYS A 16 30.06 -46.26 -28.42
N VAL A 17 29.25 -47.19 -27.95
CA VAL A 17 27.79 -47.22 -27.97
C VAL A 17 27.22 -46.04 -27.20
N ALA A 18 26.42 -45.20 -27.87
CA ALA A 18 25.62 -44.17 -27.24
C ALA A 18 24.46 -44.84 -26.50
N ARG A 19 24.51 -44.83 -25.16
CA ARG A 19 23.40 -45.27 -24.31
C ARG A 19 22.48 -44.06 -24.09
N ALA A 20 21.36 -44.02 -24.79
CA ALA A 20 20.30 -43.05 -24.59
C ALA A 20 19.76 -43.14 -23.16
N ALA A 21 19.96 -42.10 -22.36
CA ALA A 21 19.33 -41.95 -21.06
C ALA A 21 18.12 -40.99 -21.18
N LYS A 22 17.01 -41.44 -20.60
CA LYS A 22 15.63 -40.97 -20.75
C LYS A 22 15.44 -39.49 -20.39
N PRO A 23 14.45 -38.79 -20.98
CA PRO A 23 14.16 -37.41 -20.64
C PRO A 23 13.66 -37.33 -19.20
N VAL A 24 14.36 -36.56 -18.37
CA VAL A 24 13.92 -36.18 -17.04
C VAL A 24 12.64 -35.37 -17.21
N LYS A 25 11.50 -35.94 -16.79
CA LYS A 25 10.24 -35.21 -16.70
C LYS A 25 10.47 -34.03 -15.75
N ALA A 26 10.55 -32.82 -16.29
CA ALA A 26 10.48 -31.61 -15.51
C ALA A 26 9.19 -31.69 -14.68
N ALA A 27 9.34 -31.75 -13.36
CA ALA A 27 8.23 -31.60 -12.44
C ALA A 27 7.61 -30.24 -12.74
N LYS A 28 6.43 -30.23 -13.39
CA LYS A 28 5.62 -29.03 -13.51
C LYS A 28 5.33 -28.59 -12.08
N ALA A 29 5.99 -27.52 -11.64
CA ALA A 29 5.56 -26.78 -10.48
C ALA A 29 4.07 -26.50 -10.69
N VAL A 30 3.22 -27.10 -9.85
CA VAL A 30 1.79 -26.79 -9.82
C VAL A 30 1.73 -25.32 -9.48
N LYS A 31 1.56 -24.46 -10.50
CA LYS A 31 1.29 -23.04 -10.31
C LYS A 31 0.05 -22.97 -9.45
N LYS A 32 0.20 -22.69 -8.15
CA LYS A 32 -0.93 -22.40 -7.27
C LYS A 32 -1.72 -21.31 -7.97
N ASP A 33 -3.00 -21.55 -8.21
CA ASP A 33 -3.90 -20.60 -8.86
C ASP A 33 -4.09 -19.40 -7.92
N VAL A 34 -3.19 -18.42 -8.07
CA VAL A 34 -3.14 -17.21 -7.24
C VAL A 34 -4.46 -16.45 -7.34
N SER A 35 -5.14 -16.53 -8.49
CA SER A 35 -6.43 -15.88 -8.74
C SER A 35 -7.53 -16.40 -7.80
N ARG A 36 -7.57 -17.72 -7.56
CA ARG A 36 -8.51 -18.35 -6.61
C ARG A 36 -8.28 -17.85 -5.20
N SER A 37 -7.02 -17.78 -4.75
CA SER A 37 -6.70 -17.31 -3.40
C SER A 37 -7.02 -15.81 -3.19
N TYR A 38 -6.82 -14.99 -4.23
CA TYR A 38 -7.11 -13.55 -4.17
C TYR A 38 -8.62 -13.29 -4.12
N ASN A 39 -9.40 -13.98 -4.94
CA ASN A 39 -10.85 -13.80 -5.01
C ASN A 39 -11.65 -14.65 -3.99
N ALA A 40 -10.99 -15.55 -3.25
CA ALA A 40 -11.62 -16.29 -2.17
C ALA A 40 -12.24 -15.34 -1.13
N PHE A 41 -13.41 -15.73 -0.62
CA PHE A 41 -14.03 -15.10 0.55
C PHE A 41 -13.09 -15.20 1.74
N LYS A 42 -13.02 -14.10 2.49
CA LYS A 42 -12.20 -13.91 3.68
C LYS A 42 -13.09 -13.29 4.74
N GLU A 43 -12.74 -13.50 6.01
CA GLU A 43 -13.45 -12.91 7.15
C GLU A 43 -12.51 -11.98 7.92
N PHE A 44 -13.03 -10.85 8.39
CA PHE A 44 -12.37 -9.94 9.31
C PHE A 44 -13.43 -9.25 10.17
N ASP A 45 -13.34 -9.42 11.48
CA ASP A 45 -14.29 -8.83 12.45
C ASP A 45 -15.77 -9.14 12.12
N GLY A 46 -16.05 -10.42 11.85
CA GLY A 46 -17.38 -10.91 11.43
C GLY A 46 -17.82 -10.50 10.01
N GLN A 47 -17.05 -9.68 9.30
CA GLN A 47 -17.37 -9.23 7.95
C GLN A 47 -16.68 -10.07 6.88
N HIS A 48 -17.47 -10.50 5.89
CA HIS A 48 -16.97 -11.23 4.73
C HIS A 48 -16.52 -10.28 3.61
N TYR A 49 -15.33 -10.49 3.05
CA TYR A 49 -14.76 -9.69 1.97
C TYR A 49 -13.97 -10.53 0.95
N THR A 50 -13.61 -9.91 -0.18
CA THR A 50 -12.81 -10.53 -1.25
C THR A 50 -11.67 -9.59 -1.68
N GLY A 51 -10.69 -10.14 -2.40
CA GLY A 51 -9.53 -9.40 -2.88
C GLY A 51 -8.35 -9.45 -1.92
N MET A 52 -7.64 -8.33 -1.81
CA MET A 52 -6.43 -8.23 -1.00
C MET A 52 -6.74 -8.44 0.48
N GLN A 53 -5.99 -9.33 1.13
CA GLN A 53 -6.12 -9.63 2.55
C GLN A 53 -5.77 -8.42 3.44
N VAL A 54 -6.51 -8.22 4.53
CA VAL A 54 -6.22 -7.20 5.55
C VAL A 54 -4.77 -7.32 6.05
N GLY A 55 -4.10 -6.17 6.23
CA GLY A 55 -2.70 -6.07 6.62
C GLY A 55 -1.67 -6.20 5.50
N ARG A 56 -2.09 -6.55 4.27
CA ARG A 56 -1.22 -6.46 3.07
C ARG A 56 -1.15 -5.03 2.55
N SER A 57 -0.10 -4.72 1.80
CA SER A 57 0.11 -3.40 1.20
C SER A 57 0.36 -3.47 -0.30
N HIS A 58 0.10 -2.36 -0.98
CA HIS A 58 0.52 -2.13 -2.36
C HIS A 58 1.42 -0.91 -2.42
N LYS A 59 2.47 -0.99 -3.24
CA LYS A 59 3.28 0.16 -3.64
C LYS A 59 3.00 0.49 -5.11
N TRP A 60 2.62 1.74 -5.36
CA TRP A 60 2.33 2.28 -6.69
C TRP A 60 3.26 3.44 -6.98
N ASN A 61 3.77 3.51 -8.20
CA ASN A 61 4.46 4.68 -8.71
C ASN A 61 3.49 5.41 -9.64
N TYR A 62 3.31 6.70 -9.37
CA TYR A 62 2.48 7.58 -10.18
C TYR A 62 3.37 8.28 -11.19
N ASP A 63 2.85 8.47 -12.42
CA ASP A 63 3.51 9.34 -13.39
C ASP A 63 3.51 10.80 -12.92
N LYS A 64 4.05 11.69 -13.76
CA LYS A 64 3.83 13.12 -13.61
C LYS A 64 2.33 13.41 -13.76
N GLY A 65 1.66 13.57 -12.62
CA GLY A 65 0.26 13.96 -12.55
C GLY A 65 0.09 15.47 -12.62
N VAL A 66 -1.14 15.90 -12.94
CA VAL A 66 -1.51 17.31 -12.90
C VAL A 66 -2.39 17.54 -11.69
N TRP A 67 -1.93 18.40 -10.78
CA TRP A 67 -2.68 18.92 -9.64
C TRP A 67 -3.30 20.26 -10.04
N ARG A 68 -4.62 20.38 -9.89
CA ARG A 68 -5.32 21.65 -10.09
C ARG A 68 -6.15 21.94 -8.86
N GLU A 69 -6.05 23.17 -8.38
CA GLU A 69 -6.82 23.64 -7.26
C GLU A 69 -7.43 25.01 -7.53
N THR A 70 -8.55 25.28 -6.91
CA THR A 70 -9.26 26.56 -7.03
C THR A 70 -9.77 26.94 -5.66
N LYS A 71 -9.39 28.13 -5.19
CA LYS A 71 -9.90 28.67 -3.93
C LYS A 71 -11.35 29.08 -4.16
N VAL A 72 -12.28 28.46 -3.44
CA VAL A 72 -13.72 28.72 -3.58
C VAL A 72 -14.27 29.54 -2.41
N THR A 73 -13.67 29.41 -1.22
CA THR A 73 -13.94 30.28 -0.05
C THR A 73 -12.62 30.52 0.72
N PRO A 74 -12.59 31.38 1.77
CA PRO A 74 -11.37 31.63 2.55
C PRO A 74 -10.67 30.35 3.04
N ASP A 75 -11.46 29.35 3.45
CA ASP A 75 -10.98 28.09 4.05
C ASP A 75 -11.29 26.84 3.21
N ARG A 76 -11.80 27.00 1.98
CA ARG A 76 -12.12 25.88 1.09
C ARG A 76 -11.47 26.04 -0.27
N TRP A 77 -10.83 24.96 -0.68
CA TRP A 77 -10.31 24.78 -2.03
C TRP A 77 -10.96 23.55 -2.65
N GLU A 78 -11.24 23.65 -3.95
CA GLU A 78 -11.57 22.49 -4.76
C GLU A 78 -10.32 21.99 -5.45
N LEU A 79 -10.21 20.67 -5.57
CA LEU A 79 -9.00 19.98 -5.99
C LEU A 79 -9.35 18.91 -7.01
N THR A 80 -8.54 18.82 -8.06
CA THR A 80 -8.47 17.64 -8.93
C THR A 80 -7.03 17.19 -9.14
N TYR A 81 -6.81 15.88 -9.11
CA TYR A 81 -5.54 15.26 -9.43
C TYR A 81 -5.76 14.08 -10.38
N SER A 82 -5.06 14.06 -11.52
CA SER A 82 -5.25 13.05 -12.56
C SER A 82 -3.93 12.59 -13.15
N VAL A 83 -3.77 11.27 -13.25
CA VAL A 83 -2.50 10.63 -13.65
C VAL A 83 -2.68 9.12 -13.89
N ILE A 84 -1.78 8.52 -14.67
CA ILE A 84 -1.63 7.07 -14.80
C ILE A 84 -0.75 6.54 -13.66
N LYS A 85 -1.15 5.42 -13.05
CA LYS A 85 -0.36 4.74 -12.01
C LYS A 85 0.08 3.36 -12.46
N ARG A 86 1.28 2.93 -12.03
CA ARG A 86 1.85 1.60 -12.31
C ARG A 86 2.27 0.89 -11.02
N ARG A 87 2.19 -0.44 -11.03
CA ARG A 87 2.69 -1.25 -9.90
C ARG A 87 4.21 -1.06 -9.82
N ALA A 88 4.75 -0.96 -8.61
CA ALA A 88 6.19 -0.92 -8.43
C ALA A 88 6.89 -2.24 -8.80
N GLY A 89 6.15 -3.36 -8.78
CA GLY A 89 6.62 -4.68 -9.21
C GLY A 89 5.63 -5.37 -10.15
N HIS A 90 6.06 -6.46 -10.78
CA HIS A 90 5.20 -7.23 -11.67
C HIS A 90 4.12 -7.98 -10.88
N ALA A 91 2.89 -7.96 -11.39
CA ALA A 91 1.82 -8.77 -10.81
C ALA A 91 2.06 -10.24 -11.15
N PRO A 92 1.83 -11.18 -10.21
CA PRO A 92 1.80 -12.60 -10.54
C PRO A 92 0.82 -12.89 -11.69
N GLU A 93 1.17 -13.83 -12.54
CA GLU A 93 0.32 -14.27 -13.65
C GLU A 93 -1.07 -14.70 -13.12
N GLY A 94 -2.14 -14.25 -13.78
CA GLY A 94 -3.52 -14.51 -13.35
C GLY A 94 -3.98 -13.73 -12.11
N SER A 95 -3.14 -12.88 -11.52
CA SER A 95 -3.53 -12.06 -10.36
C SER A 95 -4.09 -10.69 -10.77
N GLY A 96 -4.86 -10.08 -9.87
CA GLY A 96 -5.48 -8.77 -10.07
C GLY A 96 -6.91 -8.88 -10.56
N VAL A 97 -7.43 -7.77 -11.06
CA VAL A 97 -8.80 -7.68 -11.57
C VAL A 97 -8.80 -7.50 -13.08
N PRO A 98 -9.87 -7.94 -13.78
CA PRO A 98 -9.94 -7.84 -15.24
C PRO A 98 -9.86 -6.39 -15.74
N ILE A 99 -9.31 -6.22 -16.94
CA ILE A 99 -9.25 -4.93 -17.64
C ILE A 99 -10.67 -4.38 -17.82
N GLY A 100 -10.86 -3.06 -17.62
CA GLY A 100 -12.18 -2.41 -17.62
C GLY A 100 -12.83 -2.33 -16.23
N THR A 101 -12.26 -2.98 -15.21
CA THR A 101 -12.72 -2.83 -13.84
C THR A 101 -12.44 -1.42 -13.32
N GLY A 102 -13.50 -0.75 -12.84
CA GLY A 102 -13.43 0.58 -12.24
C GLY A 102 -13.63 0.54 -10.73
N TYR A 103 -13.10 1.54 -10.03
CA TYR A 103 -13.34 1.69 -8.59
C TYR A 103 -13.62 3.15 -8.25
N HIS A 104 -14.60 3.34 -7.37
CA HIS A 104 -14.85 4.61 -6.73
C HIS A 104 -14.43 4.50 -5.26
N TRP A 105 -13.39 5.25 -4.91
CA TRP A 105 -12.87 5.32 -3.56
C TRP A 105 -13.05 6.73 -3.01
N PHE A 106 -13.52 6.85 -1.78
CA PHE A 106 -13.43 8.07 -1.00
C PHE A 106 -12.10 8.08 -0.25
N ILE A 107 -11.41 9.22 -0.25
CA ILE A 107 -10.15 9.39 0.48
C ILE A 107 -10.36 10.54 1.48
N LEU A 108 -10.11 10.27 2.75
CA LEU A 108 -10.02 11.28 3.80
C LEU A 108 -8.57 11.34 4.24
N SER A 109 -7.93 12.50 4.09
CA SER A 109 -6.49 12.60 4.32
C SER A 109 -6.06 14.00 4.71
N HIS A 110 -5.03 14.07 5.54
CA HIS A 110 -4.23 15.27 5.71
C HIS A 110 -3.24 15.39 4.56
N GLN A 111 -3.02 16.62 4.11
CA GLN A 111 -1.93 16.97 3.20
C GLN A 111 -0.96 17.88 3.95
N TYR A 112 0.32 17.52 3.91
CA TYR A 112 1.41 18.35 4.44
C TYR A 112 2.23 18.89 3.28
N VAL A 113 2.45 20.20 3.29
CA VAL A 113 3.15 20.94 2.24
C VAL A 113 4.19 21.84 2.90
N GLU A 114 5.44 21.74 2.47
CA GLU A 114 6.53 22.63 2.93
C GLU A 114 7.16 23.31 1.73
N LYS A 115 7.31 24.64 1.79
CA LYS A 115 8.02 25.39 0.76
C LYS A 115 9.52 25.14 0.89
N LEU A 116 10.13 24.63 -0.17
CA LEU A 116 11.57 24.36 -0.21
C LEU A 116 12.35 25.56 -0.74
N ASN A 117 11.82 26.21 -1.78
CA ASN A 117 12.41 27.39 -2.39
C ASN A 117 11.33 28.20 -3.14
N ALA A 118 11.72 29.10 -4.04
CA ALA A 118 10.78 29.95 -4.79
C ALA A 118 9.68 29.16 -5.52
N ASN A 119 10.02 27.98 -6.07
CA ASN A 119 9.17 27.24 -7.00
C ASN A 119 8.85 25.81 -6.54
N ASP A 120 9.58 25.29 -5.55
CA ASP A 120 9.43 23.91 -5.11
C ASP A 120 8.78 23.82 -3.74
N TYR A 121 7.86 22.87 -3.62
CA TYR A 121 7.21 22.48 -2.37
C TYR A 121 7.26 20.96 -2.24
N THR A 122 7.48 20.45 -1.03
CA THR A 122 7.18 19.05 -0.73
C THR A 122 5.66 18.87 -0.68
N THR A 123 5.20 17.66 -0.97
CA THR A 123 3.82 17.28 -0.68
C THR A 123 3.79 15.85 -0.17
N SER A 124 3.06 15.63 0.92
CA SER A 124 2.79 14.30 1.44
C SER A 124 1.34 14.23 1.88
N MET A 125 0.73 13.05 1.72
CA MET A 125 -0.65 12.81 2.13
C MET A 125 -0.71 11.54 2.96
N VAL A 126 -1.44 11.64 4.07
CA VAL A 126 -1.66 10.55 5.02
C VAL A 126 -3.14 10.47 5.30
N GLY A 127 -3.70 9.27 5.22
CA GLY A 127 -5.10 9.09 5.57
C GLY A 127 -5.67 7.76 5.13
N LEU A 128 -6.97 7.78 4.95
CA LEU A 128 -7.82 6.63 4.75
C LEU A 128 -8.39 6.57 3.35
N LYS A 129 -8.75 5.36 2.97
CA LYS A 129 -9.34 5.10 1.66
C LYS A 129 -10.46 4.06 1.78
N PHE A 130 -11.68 4.50 1.51
CA PHE A 130 -12.89 3.70 1.63
C PHE A 130 -13.48 3.39 0.27
N LYS A 131 -13.89 2.14 0.05
CA LYS A 131 -14.53 1.73 -1.20
C LYS A 131 -16.00 2.16 -1.16
N LEU A 132 -16.42 3.03 -2.07
CA LEU A 132 -17.83 3.38 -2.22
C LEU A 132 -18.52 2.46 -3.24
N ALA A 133 -17.86 2.21 -4.36
CA ALA A 133 -18.38 1.32 -5.41
C ALA A 133 -17.27 0.70 -6.25
N HIS A 134 -17.63 -0.31 -7.05
CA HIS A 134 -16.80 -0.80 -8.14
C HIS A 134 -17.63 -1.02 -9.39
N LYS A 135 -16.99 -0.94 -10.55
CA LYS A 135 -17.57 -1.32 -11.83
C LYS A 135 -16.88 -2.60 -12.30
N ARG A 136 -17.64 -3.64 -12.63
CA ARG A 136 -17.08 -4.89 -13.16
C ARG A 136 -16.68 -4.67 -14.62
N ALA A 137 -15.61 -5.31 -15.07
CA ALA A 137 -15.16 -5.23 -16.46
C ALA A 137 -16.24 -5.57 -17.50
N SER A 138 -17.16 -6.47 -17.16
CA SER A 138 -18.25 -6.92 -18.04
C SER A 138 -19.53 -6.10 -17.91
N LYS A 139 -19.52 -4.99 -17.18
CA LYS A 139 -20.71 -4.16 -16.91
C LYS A 139 -20.39 -2.69 -17.07
N ASP A 140 -21.34 -1.95 -17.63
CA ASP A 140 -21.20 -0.49 -17.76
C ASP A 140 -21.70 0.27 -16.54
N THR A 141 -22.39 -0.41 -15.62
CA THR A 141 -22.95 0.18 -14.40
C THR A 141 -22.09 -0.08 -13.16
N TRP A 142 -22.09 0.89 -12.25
CA TRP A 142 -21.49 0.76 -10.92
C TRP A 142 -22.25 -0.26 -10.07
N SER A 143 -21.56 -0.86 -9.10
CA SER A 143 -22.13 -1.85 -8.18
C SER A 143 -23.18 -1.28 -7.23
N ALA A 144 -23.32 0.04 -7.16
CA ALA A 144 -24.26 0.75 -6.30
C ALA A 144 -24.74 2.02 -7.02
N SER A 145 -25.99 2.42 -6.80
CA SER A 145 -26.51 3.70 -7.31
C SER A 145 -25.82 4.88 -6.63
N ASP A 146 -25.90 6.07 -7.23
CA ASP A 146 -25.28 7.28 -6.67
C ASP A 146 -25.85 7.61 -5.29
N THR A 147 -27.17 7.43 -5.09
CA THR A 147 -27.82 7.57 -3.78
C THR A 147 -27.25 6.60 -2.74
N ALA A 148 -27.04 5.33 -3.11
CA ALA A 148 -26.47 4.34 -2.21
C ALA A 148 -25.01 4.65 -1.87
N GLN A 149 -24.22 5.11 -2.86
CA GLN A 149 -22.84 5.55 -2.64
C GLN A 149 -22.77 6.75 -1.70
N ARG A 150 -23.67 7.73 -1.86
CA ARG A 150 -23.79 8.89 -0.97
C ARG A 150 -24.17 8.48 0.45
N ASN A 151 -25.16 7.59 0.61
CA ASN A 151 -25.57 7.12 1.94
C ASN A 151 -24.45 6.35 2.63
N LYS A 152 -23.69 5.53 1.89
CA LYS A 152 -22.51 4.85 2.43
C LYS A 152 -21.43 5.83 2.89
N LEU A 153 -21.20 6.90 2.12
CA LEU A 153 -20.26 7.96 2.51
C LEU A 153 -20.70 8.64 3.81
N ILE A 154 -21.99 8.94 3.97
CA ILE A 154 -22.51 9.55 5.21
C ILE A 154 -22.29 8.63 6.41
N GLU A 155 -22.57 7.34 6.26
CA GLU A 155 -22.34 6.34 7.31
C GLU A 155 -20.86 6.30 7.72
N ILE A 156 -19.95 6.28 6.74
CA ILE A 156 -18.49 6.32 7.00
C ILE A 156 -18.11 7.59 7.77
N LEU A 157 -18.58 8.75 7.32
CA LEU A 157 -18.23 10.02 7.96
C LEU A 157 -18.78 10.12 9.39
N ARG A 158 -20.00 9.65 9.63
CA ARG A 158 -20.57 9.60 10.98
C ARG A 158 -19.79 8.65 11.88
N GLY A 159 -19.45 7.45 11.40
CA GLY A 159 -18.64 6.51 12.18
C GLY A 159 -17.26 7.10 12.55
N LEU A 160 -16.64 7.88 11.66
CA LEU A 160 -15.39 8.59 11.96
C LEU A 160 -15.57 9.71 12.99
N ILE A 161 -16.70 10.44 12.96
CA ILE A 161 -17.05 11.43 13.99
C ILE A 161 -17.27 10.73 15.33
N ASP A 162 -18.05 9.65 15.35
CA ASP A 162 -18.31 8.89 16.57
C ASP A 162 -17.00 8.34 17.16
N GLU A 163 -16.06 7.90 16.31
CA GLU A 163 -14.73 7.43 16.73
C GLU A 163 -13.87 8.57 17.32
N LEU A 164 -13.93 9.76 16.71
CA LEU A 164 -13.30 10.98 17.22
C LEU A 164 -13.86 11.41 18.59
N GLU A 165 -15.15 11.17 18.84
CA GLU A 165 -15.85 11.64 20.03
C GLU A 165 -15.88 10.62 21.18
N ARG A 166 -15.63 9.32 20.93
CA ARG A 166 -15.83 8.24 21.91
C ARG A 166 -14.84 8.25 23.07
N GLU A 167 -13.58 8.58 22.80
CA GLU A 167 -12.48 8.60 23.78
C GLU A 167 -11.49 9.73 23.40
N PRO A 168 -11.90 11.00 23.53
CA PRO A 168 -11.08 12.13 23.09
C PRO A 168 -9.72 12.14 23.79
N GLU A 169 -9.67 11.78 25.07
CA GLU A 169 -8.45 11.71 25.88
C GLU A 169 -7.41 10.69 25.39
N LYS A 170 -7.81 9.65 24.65
CA LYS A 170 -6.90 8.64 24.07
C LYS A 170 -6.56 8.89 22.60
N THR A 171 -7.27 9.81 21.98
CA THR A 171 -7.07 10.24 20.59
C THR A 171 -6.49 11.65 20.48
N VAL A 172 -6.19 12.30 21.63
CA VAL A 172 -5.45 13.56 21.66
C VAL A 172 -4.02 13.39 21.17
N PRO A 173 -3.39 14.49 20.72
CA PRO A 173 -1.99 14.47 20.35
C PRO A 173 -1.08 14.06 21.53
N VAL A 174 -0.24 13.04 21.32
CA VAL A 174 0.71 12.54 22.30
C VAL A 174 1.94 13.46 22.34
N PRO A 175 2.23 14.15 23.45
CA PRO A 175 3.41 14.98 23.56
C PRO A 175 4.67 14.12 23.53
N LEU A 176 5.68 14.55 22.78
CA LEU A 176 6.96 13.87 22.67
C LEU A 176 8.07 14.77 23.19
N HIS A 177 8.88 14.25 24.12
CA HIS A 177 10.09 14.92 24.58
C HIS A 177 11.16 13.91 24.97
N PHE A 178 12.24 13.83 24.19
CA PHE A 178 13.31 12.86 24.44
C PHE A 178 14.64 13.32 23.83
N VAL A 179 15.73 12.79 24.37
CA VAL A 179 17.08 12.97 23.82
C VAL A 179 17.49 11.71 23.06
N HIS A 180 17.95 11.86 21.82
CA HIS A 180 18.47 10.77 21.01
C HIS A 180 19.73 11.20 20.28
N LYS A 181 20.84 10.47 20.47
CA LYS A 181 22.17 10.78 19.90
C LYS A 181 22.56 12.25 20.14
N GLU A 182 22.51 12.66 21.41
CA GLU A 182 22.89 14.01 21.88
C GLU A 182 22.03 15.15 21.32
N LYS A 183 20.92 14.84 20.64
CA LYS A 183 19.98 15.81 20.12
C LYS A 183 18.67 15.76 20.91
N ASP A 184 18.22 16.93 21.35
CA ASP A 184 16.91 17.13 21.96
C ASP A 184 15.79 17.15 20.90
N TYR A 185 14.74 16.39 21.15
CA TYR A 185 13.57 16.29 20.31
C TYR A 185 12.32 16.65 21.10
N LYS A 186 11.61 17.68 20.64
CA LYS A 186 10.31 18.12 21.16
C LYS A 186 9.29 18.09 20.04
N GLY A 187 8.14 17.52 20.31
CA GLY A 187 7.15 17.37 19.27
C GLY A 187 5.88 16.71 19.73
N VAL A 188 5.21 16.10 18.77
CA VAL A 188 3.89 15.52 18.98
C VAL A 188 3.69 14.36 18.01
N ALA A 189 3.05 13.30 18.49
CA ALA A 189 2.50 12.22 17.68
C ALA A 189 0.97 12.35 17.69
N ILE A 190 0.39 12.73 16.57
CA ILE A 190 -1.06 12.92 16.43
C ILE A 190 -1.67 11.58 16.00
N PRO A 191 -2.58 10.98 16.78
CA PRO A 191 -3.22 9.74 16.39
C PRO A 191 -3.94 9.85 15.05
N VAL A 192 -3.73 8.87 14.17
CA VAL A 192 -4.55 8.70 12.98
C VAL A 192 -5.79 7.94 13.41
N ILE A 193 -6.86 8.65 13.79
CA ILE A 193 -8.01 8.13 14.54
C ILE A 193 -8.52 6.80 14.02
N SER A 194 -8.74 6.68 12.72
CA SER A 194 -9.16 5.43 12.05
C SER A 194 -8.25 4.20 12.17
N SER A 195 -7.10 4.34 12.82
CA SER A 195 -6.20 3.23 13.17
C SER A 195 -6.33 2.83 14.64
N CYS A 196 -7.20 3.50 15.38
CA CYS A 196 -7.47 3.24 16.78
C CYS A 196 -8.42 2.06 16.93
N VAL A 197 -8.06 1.16 17.82
CA VAL A 197 -8.90 0.05 18.25
C VAL A 197 -8.87 0.10 19.77
N ASP A 198 -10.05 0.24 20.38
CA ASP A 198 -10.21 0.34 21.83
C ASP A 198 -9.30 1.41 22.47
N GLY A 199 -9.26 2.60 21.85
CA GLY A 199 -8.46 3.74 22.31
C GLY A 199 -6.98 3.68 21.96
N VAL A 200 -6.46 2.58 21.40
CA VAL A 200 -5.03 2.46 21.05
C VAL A 200 -4.83 2.55 19.53
N CYS A 201 -4.08 3.56 19.11
CA CYS A 201 -3.92 3.90 17.70
C CYS A 201 -2.67 3.26 17.09
N GLN A 202 -2.87 2.50 16.01
CA GLN A 202 -1.78 1.80 15.32
C GLN A 202 -1.00 2.69 14.36
N GLN A 203 -1.46 3.92 14.11
CA GLN A 203 -0.79 4.91 13.30
C GLN A 203 -0.85 6.29 13.98
N LEU A 204 0.29 6.98 14.02
CA LEU A 204 0.40 8.34 14.54
C LEU A 204 1.24 9.18 13.59
N ASP A 205 0.76 10.37 13.24
CA ASP A 205 1.50 11.34 12.45
C ASP A 205 2.48 12.10 13.37
N VAL A 206 3.77 12.00 13.08
CA VAL A 206 4.82 12.51 13.97
C VAL A 206 5.42 13.80 13.43
N THR A 207 5.42 14.83 14.28
CA THR A 207 6.16 16.07 14.06
C THR A 207 7.18 16.24 15.18
N LEU A 208 8.45 16.43 14.84
CA LEU A 208 9.53 16.70 15.79
C LEU A 208 10.27 17.98 15.41
N ASN A 209 10.53 18.83 16.41
CA ASN A 209 11.22 20.11 16.26
C ASN A 209 10.63 20.95 15.10
N LYS A 210 9.28 20.99 15.03
CA LYS A 210 8.48 21.68 14.00
C LYS A 210 8.62 21.11 12.58
N LYS A 211 9.18 19.92 12.42
CA LYS A 211 9.31 19.24 11.13
C LYS A 211 8.47 17.96 11.13
N HIS A 212 7.66 17.80 10.09
CA HIS A 212 6.95 16.55 9.86
C HIS A 212 7.97 15.44 9.58
N VAL A 213 7.96 14.41 10.41
CA VAL A 213 8.87 13.25 10.32
C VAL A 213 8.24 12.14 9.50
N GLY A 214 6.93 11.97 9.61
CA GLY A 214 6.17 10.94 8.91
C GLY A 214 5.22 10.19 9.84
N VAL A 215 4.61 9.14 9.29
CA VAL A 215 3.63 8.32 10.02
C VAL A 215 4.33 7.17 10.72
N LEU A 216 4.27 7.18 12.04
CA LEU A 216 4.62 6.06 12.90
C LEU A 216 3.53 5.00 12.79
N LYS A 217 3.88 3.82 12.28
CA LYS A 217 2.94 2.73 12.04
C LYS A 217 3.36 1.46 12.77
N TYR A 218 2.43 0.87 13.51
CA TYR A 218 2.62 -0.44 14.10
C TYR A 218 2.48 -1.52 13.03
N THR A 219 3.46 -2.42 12.99
CA THR A 219 3.48 -3.54 12.05
C THR A 219 3.76 -4.83 12.81
N ARG A 220 3.67 -5.98 12.13
CA ARG A 220 4.06 -7.28 12.71
C ARG A 220 5.51 -7.32 13.21
N ASN A 221 6.37 -6.44 12.70
CA ASN A 221 7.78 -6.34 13.07
C ASN A 221 8.06 -5.10 13.93
N GLY A 222 7.05 -4.62 14.68
CA GLY A 222 7.09 -3.42 15.51
C GLY A 222 6.83 -2.13 14.75
N TRP A 223 7.08 -1.01 15.42
CA TRP A 223 6.88 0.35 14.91
C TRP A 223 7.84 0.72 13.78
N ARG A 224 7.34 1.43 12.76
CA ARG A 224 8.10 1.91 11.60
C ARG A 224 7.64 3.30 11.19
N ILE A 225 8.59 4.13 10.75
CA ILE A 225 8.33 5.32 9.93
C ILE A 225 9.11 5.14 8.63
N THR A 226 8.47 5.42 7.50
CA THR A 226 9.11 5.32 6.18
C THR A 226 10.31 6.27 6.10
N ASP A 227 11.42 5.81 5.53
CA ASP A 227 12.66 6.60 5.34
C ASP A 227 13.26 7.22 6.62
N THR A 228 12.89 6.71 7.80
CA THR A 228 13.41 7.16 9.09
C THR A 228 14.30 6.10 9.74
N PRO A 229 15.47 6.45 10.31
CA PRO A 229 16.32 5.49 11.01
C PRO A 229 15.61 4.81 12.18
N GLN A 230 15.73 3.48 12.28
CA GLN A 230 15.00 2.72 13.29
C GLN A 230 15.32 3.13 14.74
N GLY A 231 16.55 3.58 15.02
CA GLY A 231 16.91 4.06 16.36
C GLY A 231 16.07 5.27 16.81
N LEU A 232 15.75 6.18 15.88
CA LEU A 232 14.87 7.31 16.16
C LEU A 232 13.41 6.84 16.28
N VAL A 233 12.97 5.92 15.41
CA VAL A 233 11.63 5.31 15.50
C VAL A 233 11.40 4.68 16.87
N ASN A 234 12.38 3.93 17.39
CA ASN A 234 12.29 3.28 18.69
C ASN A 234 12.19 4.30 19.85
N ALA A 235 12.93 5.42 19.76
CA ALA A 235 12.85 6.48 20.77
C ALA A 235 11.47 7.16 20.77
N ILE A 236 10.90 7.39 19.58
CA ILE A 236 9.54 7.93 19.44
C ILE A 236 8.52 6.93 19.99
N SER A 237 8.60 5.65 19.59
CA SER A 237 7.61 4.65 19.98
C SER A 237 7.61 4.38 21.48
N ALA A 238 8.76 4.44 22.14
CA ALA A 238 8.83 4.30 23.60
C ALA A 238 8.02 5.37 24.33
N GLN A 239 8.09 6.63 23.87
CA GLN A 239 7.29 7.72 24.43
C GLN A 239 5.79 7.54 24.18
N VAL A 240 5.42 7.06 22.99
CA VAL A 240 4.02 6.77 22.64
C VAL A 240 3.46 5.62 23.47
N GLU A 241 4.22 4.53 23.63
CA GLU A 241 3.84 3.39 24.46
C GLU A 241 3.71 3.76 25.94
N GLU A 242 4.67 4.54 26.47
CA GLU A 242 4.59 5.07 27.83
C GLU A 242 3.33 5.91 28.02
N TRP A 243 3.01 6.79 27.08
CA TRP A 243 1.81 7.63 27.16
C TRP A 243 0.51 6.80 27.17
N TYR A 244 0.37 5.82 26.28
CA TYR A 244 -0.80 4.93 26.25
C TYR A 244 -0.92 4.01 27.47
N ASN A 245 0.19 3.73 28.17
CA ASN A 245 0.14 2.96 29.41
C ASN A 245 -0.30 3.81 30.61
N LEU A 246 -0.17 5.14 30.54
CA LEU A 246 -0.49 6.07 31.62
C LEU A 246 -1.90 6.67 31.51
N ASN A 247 -2.56 6.58 30.34
CA ASN A 247 -3.86 7.20 30.03
C ASN A 247 -4.79 6.19 29.36
#